data_AF-X1KZM0-F1
#
_entry.id   AF-X1KZM0-F1
#
_cell.length_a   1.000
_cell.length_b   1.000
_cell.length_c   1.000
_cell.angle_alpha   90.00
_cell.angle_beta   90.00
_cell.angle_gamma   90.00
#
_symmetry.space_group_name_H-M   'P 1'
#
loop_
_entity.id
_entity.type
_entity.pdbx_description
1 polymer ?
#
loop_
_entity_poly.entity_id
_entity_poly.type
_entity_poly.pdbx_seq_one_letter_code
_entity_poly.pdbx_strand_id
1 'polypeptide(L)' 'MINKEKIKKEAKQILDKFASALKKVEKEHDIEIGVERDEFERKESDEKKYKDKDFKKKFLENAPEHDDDFIITEKGNWK' A
#
# COMPACT_ATOMS: atom_id res chain seq x y z
N MET A 1 -11.72 -9.11 22.24
CA MET A 1 -10.42 -9.79 22.45
C MET A 1 -10.07 -10.55 21.17
N ILE A 2 -8.90 -10.32 20.59
CA ILE A 2 -8.49 -10.96 19.33
C ILE A 2 -8.15 -12.44 19.59
N ASN A 3 -8.80 -13.36 18.87
CA ASN A 3 -8.50 -14.80 18.97
C ASN A 3 -7.27 -15.14 18.11
N LYS A 4 -6.09 -15.02 18.73
CA LYS A 4 -4.79 -15.21 18.07
C LYS A 4 -4.61 -16.61 17.48
N GLU A 5 -5.12 -17.64 18.14
CA GLU A 5 -4.99 -19.03 17.67
C GLU A 5 -5.83 -19.29 16.42
N LYS A 6 -7.06 -18.78 16.40
CA LYS A 6 -7.93 -18.84 15.22
C LYS A 6 -7.27 -18.15 14.03
N ILE A 7 -6.73 -16.94 14.21
CA ILE A 7 -6.03 -16.18 13.16
C ILE A 7 -4.82 -16.96 12.65
N LYS A 8 -4.01 -17.51 13.55
CA LYS A 8 -2.83 -18.30 13.16
C LYS A 8 -3.22 -19.52 12.32
N LYS A 9 -4.30 -20.21 12.69
CA LYS A 9 -4.82 -21.36 11.96
C LYS A 9 -5.32 -20.97 10.57
N GLU A 10 -6.11 -19.91 10.49
CA GLU A 10 -6.67 -19.40 9.22
C GLU A 10 -5.55 -18.90 8.29
N ALA A 11 -4.59 -18.13 8.81
CA ALA A 11 -3.43 -17.67 8.04
C ALA A 11 -2.61 -18.84 7.49
N LYS A 12 -2.36 -19.87 8.31
CA LYS A 12 -1.66 -21.08 7.85
C LYS A 12 -2.43 -21.78 6.72
N GLN A 13 -3.74 -21.94 6.87
CA GLN A 13 -4.57 -22.56 5.83
C GLN A 13 -4.55 -21.78 4.52
N ILE A 14 -4.53 -20.45 4.57
CA ILE A 14 -4.42 -19.59 3.38
C ILE A 14 -3.05 -19.80 2.71
N LEU A 15 -1.96 -19.78 3.48
CA LEU A 15 -0.60 -19.99 2.98
C LEU A 15 -0.44 -21.37 2.35
N ASP A 16 -0.93 -22.42 3.01
CA ASP A 16 -0.85 -23.79 2.51
C ASP A 16 -1.62 -23.94 1.19
N LYS A 17 -2.84 -23.38 1.10
CA LYS A 17 -3.64 -23.37 -0.13
C LYS A 17 -2.94 -22.62 -1.26
N PHE A 18 -2.36 -21.45 -0.96
CA PHE A 18 -1.65 -20.65 -1.94
C PHE A 18 -0.41 -21.36 -2.47
N ALA A 19 0.42 -21.92 -1.59
CA ALA A 19 1.59 -22.70 -1.96
C ALA A 19 1.23 -23.94 -2.79
N SER A 20 0.15 -24.64 -2.42
CA SER A 20 -0.37 -25.77 -3.19
C SER A 20 -0.88 -25.36 -4.57
N ALA A 21 -1.48 -24.17 -4.71
CA ALA A 21 -1.91 -23.65 -6.01
C ALA A 21 -0.70 -23.27 -6.88
N LEU A 22 0.29 -22.59 -6.32
CA LEU A 22 1.53 -22.23 -7.04
C LEU A 22 2.30 -23.44 -7.56
N LYS A 23 2.32 -24.55 -6.81
CA LYS A 23 2.96 -25.80 -7.26
C LYS A 23 2.32 -26.42 -8.52
N LYS A 24 1.06 -26.09 -8.81
CA LYS A 24 0.33 -26.61 -9.97
C LYS A 24 0.49 -25.75 -11.21
N VAL A 25 1.01 -24.54 -11.07
CA VAL A 25 1.29 -23.65 -12.20
C VAL A 25 2.61 -24.10 -12.82
N GLU A 26 2.60 -24.38 -14.12
CA GLU A 26 3.83 -24.64 -14.87
C GLU A 26 4.72 -23.40 -14.78
N LYS A 27 6.02 -23.61 -14.54
CA LYS A 27 6.99 -22.51 -14.58
C LYS A 27 7.22 -22.15 -16.04
N GLU A 28 6.29 -21.42 -16.65
CA GLU A 28 6.59 -20.72 -17.88
C GLU A 28 7.72 -19.72 -17.58
N HIS A 29 8.76 -19.81 -18.39
CA HIS A 29 9.98 -19.03 -18.31
C HIS A 29 9.67 -17.53 -18.34
N ASP A 30 10.43 -16.79 -17.52
CA ASP A 30 10.68 -15.36 -17.60
C ASP A 30 9.55 -14.55 -18.26
N ILE A 31 8.42 -14.48 -17.56
CA ILE A 31 7.47 -13.40 -17.82
C ILE A 31 8.24 -12.12 -17.51
N GLU A 32 8.60 -11.35 -18.54
CA GLU A 32 9.07 -9.98 -18.38
C GLU A 32 7.93 -9.16 -17.73
N ILE A 33 7.86 -9.19 -16.40
CA ILE A 33 6.89 -8.41 -15.63
C ILE A 33 7.45 -6.99 -15.59
N GLY A 34 7.11 -6.20 -16.59
CA GLY A 34 7.52 -4.81 -16.69
C GLY A 34 7.72 -4.38 -18.13
N VAL A 35 7.83 -3.07 -18.33
CA VAL A 35 8.34 -2.51 -19.58
C VAL A 35 9.70 -1.93 -19.21
N GLU A 36 10.76 -2.38 -19.87
CA GLU A 36 12.06 -1.71 -19.75
C GLU A 36 11.90 -0.28 -20.27
N ARG A 37 12.27 0.69 -19.43
CA ARG A 37 12.22 2.11 -19.76
C ARG A 37 13.57 2.71 -19.44
N ASP A 38 14.17 3.33 -20.44
CA ASP A 38 15.43 4.06 -20.29
C ASP A 38 15.29 5.24 -19.32
N GLU A 39 14.11 5.89 -19.33
CA GLU A 39 13.75 6.97 -18.41
C GLU A 39 12.55 6.55 -17.56
N PHE A 40 12.74 6.44 -16.25
CA PHE A 40 11.68 6.17 -15.28
C PHE A 40 11.44 7.32 -14.29
N GLU A 41 12.40 8.24 -14.20
CA GLU A 41 12.39 9.33 -13.24
C GLU A 41 11.55 10.51 -13.75
N ARG A 42 10.90 11.20 -12.82
CA ARG A 42 10.22 12.46 -13.11
C ARG A 42 11.24 13.59 -13.00
N LYS A 43 11.38 14.40 -14.05
CA LYS A 43 12.20 15.63 -14.01
C LYS A 43 11.70 16.55 -12.89
N GLU A 44 12.62 17.02 -12.06
CA GLU A 44 12.34 18.07 -11.09
C GLU A 44 11.85 19.32 -11.84
N SER A 45 10.83 19.98 -11.29
CA SER A 45 10.26 21.17 -11.90
C SER A 45 9.95 22.17 -10.80
N ASP A 46 10.54 23.36 -10.94
CA ASP A 46 10.25 24.51 -10.06
C ASP A 46 8.87 25.12 -10.33
N GLU A 47 8.18 24.65 -11.36
CA GLU A 47 6.86 25.14 -11.71
C GLU A 47 5.82 24.63 -10.70
N LYS A 48 5.30 25.55 -9.86
CA LYS A 48 4.16 25.30 -8.95
C LYS A 48 2.84 24.91 -9.66
N LYS A 49 2.88 24.60 -10.96
CA LYS A 49 1.73 24.34 -11.84
C LYS A 49 0.87 23.14 -11.43
N TYR A 50 1.38 22.25 -10.58
CA TYR A 50 0.69 21.03 -10.16
C TYR A 50 0.11 21.08 -8.75
N LYS A 51 -0.17 22.27 -8.21
CA LYS A 51 -0.87 22.40 -6.94
C LYS A 51 -2.37 22.51 -7.21
N ASP A 52 -3.07 21.38 -7.22
CA ASP A 52 -4.53 21.40 -7.04
C ASP A 52 -4.80 22.15 -5.73
N LYS A 53 -5.47 23.30 -5.84
CA LYS A 53 -5.76 24.17 -4.69
C LYS A 53 -6.61 23.45 -3.66
N ASP A 54 -7.40 22.47 -4.09
CA ASP A 54 -8.29 21.69 -3.25
C ASP A 54 -7.65 20.38 -2.77
N PHE A 55 -6.39 20.08 -3.13
CA PHE A 55 -5.72 18.84 -2.74
C PHE A 55 -5.75 18.65 -1.22
N LYS A 56 -5.39 19.69 -0.47
CA LYS A 56 -5.34 19.64 0.99
C LYS A 56 -6.71 19.31 1.58
N LYS A 57 -7.75 19.98 1.09
CA LYS A 57 -9.14 19.76 1.52
C LYS A 57 -9.58 18.32 1.25
N LYS A 58 -9.43 17.86 0.01
CA LYS A 58 -9.79 16.48 -0.38
C LYS A 58 -9.01 15.42 0.39
N PHE A 59 -7.74 15.69 0.69
CA PHE A 59 -6.91 14.79 1.48
C PHE A 59 -7.41 14.69 2.93
N LEU A 60 -7.69 15.82 3.57
CA LEU A 60 -8.16 15.86 4.96
C LEU A 60 -9.58 15.31 5.12
N GLU A 61 -10.49 15.57 4.17
CA GLU A 61 -11.86 15.00 4.19
C GLU A 61 -11.89 13.46 4.18
N ASN A 62 -10.83 12.81 3.71
CA ASN A 62 -10.70 11.35 3.75
C ASN A 62 -10.04 10.84 5.05
N ALA A 63 -9.56 11.73 5.91
CA ALA A 63 -8.94 11.34 7.17
C ALA A 63 -10.01 11.04 8.24
N PRO A 64 -9.82 10.01 9.08
CA PRO A 64 -10.77 9.67 10.15
C PRO A 64 -11.00 10.81 11.16
N GLU A 65 -9.95 11.57 11.47
CA GLU A 65 -9.98 12.72 12.37
C GLU A 65 -8.93 13.73 11.89
N HIS A 66 -9.32 15.00 11.77
CA HIS A 66 -8.45 16.08 11.30
C HIS A 66 -8.93 17.45 11.83
N ASP A 67 -8.04 18.42 11.83
CA ASP A 67 -8.39 19.85 11.93
C ASP A 67 -8.23 20.53 10.56
N ASP A 68 -8.20 21.87 10.51
CA ASP A 68 -8.07 22.63 9.26
C ASP A 68 -6.76 22.34 8.51
N ASP A 69 -5.72 21.90 9.22
CA ASP A 69 -4.38 21.81 8.69
C ASP A 69 -3.71 20.44 8.85
N PHE A 70 -4.16 19.59 9.77
CA PHE A 70 -3.48 18.39 10.24
C PHE A 70 -4.42 17.19 10.43
N ILE A 71 -3.88 15.99 10.24
CA ILE A 71 -4.52 14.74 10.68
C ILE A 71 -4.22 14.54 12.17
N ILE A 72 -5.26 14.27 12.95
CA ILE A 72 -5.15 14.01 14.38
C ILE A 72 -4.97 12.51 14.58
N THR A 73 -4.00 12.13 15.41
CA THR A 73 -3.72 10.73 15.73
C THR A 73 -3.26 10.60 17.18
N GLU A 74 -3.42 9.40 17.74
CA GLU A 74 -2.92 9.10 19.07
C GLU A 74 -1.40 9.26 19.13
N LYS A 75 -0.90 9.84 20.21
CA LYS A 75 0.54 9.96 20.42
C LYS A 75 1.14 8.56 20.59
N GLY A 76 1.91 8.12 19.61
CA GLY A 76 2.67 6.88 19.69
C GLY A 76 3.67 6.93 20.84
N ASN A 77 3.48 6.06 21.84
CA ASN A 77 4.53 5.77 22.81
C ASN A 77 5.46 4.74 22.20
N TRP A 78 6.75 5.06 22.06
CA TRP A 78 7.74 4.07 21.69
C TRP A 78 7.80 3.03 22.82
N LYS A 79 7.50 1.76 22.49
CA LYS A 79 7.64 0.62 23.38
C LYS A 79 8.74 -0.30 22.87
#